data_AF-A0A5K1JY92-F1
#
_entry.id   AF-A0A5K1JY92-F1
#
_cell.length_a   1.000
_cell.length_b   1.000
_cell.length_c   1.000
_cell.angle_alpha   90.00
_cell.angle_beta   90.00
_cell.angle_gamma   90.00
#
_symmetry.space_group_name_H-M   'P 1'
#
loop_
_entity.id
_entity.type
_entity.pdbx_description
1 polymer ?
#
loop_
_entity_poly.entity_id
_entity_poly.type
_entity_poly.pdbx_seq_one_letter_code
_entity_poly.pdbx_strand_id
1 'polypeptide(L)'
;MESATIALEALSLLIAPLVVYRLWFAPLARLPGPSICAISRLPLMYYEFNGRRRPFIHDLHMKYGPIVRVAPDEVSFATREAVKEIYTSGGSGYEKSPFYLLFENFDTG
;
A
#
# COMPACT_ATOMS: atom_id res chain seq x y z
N MET A 1 -15.28 -13.73 32.07
CA MET A 1 -15.99 -13.82 30.77
C MET A 1 -16.50 -12.44 30.35
N GLU A 2 -17.14 -11.69 31.24
CA GLU A 2 -17.66 -10.33 30.98
C GLU A 2 -16.59 -9.30 30.58
N SER A 3 -15.38 -9.38 31.14
CA SER A 3 -14.27 -8.49 30.76
C SER A 3 -13.77 -8.72 29.33
N ALA A 4 -13.80 -9.97 28.85
CA ALA A 4 -13.37 -10.32 27.50
C ALA A 4 -14.38 -9.88 26.44
N THR A 5 -15.69 -9.96 26.75
CA THR A 5 -16.75 -9.47 25.85
C THR A 5 -16.71 -7.95 25.74
N ILE A 6 -16.56 -7.23 26.85
CA ILE A 6 -16.41 -5.76 26.85
C ILE A 6 -15.19 -5.34 26.02
N ALA A 7 -14.06 -6.04 26.15
CA ALA A 7 -12.87 -5.75 25.35
C ALA A 7 -13.10 -5.97 23.85
N LEU A 8 -13.82 -7.02 23.46
CA LEU A 8 -14.12 -7.30 22.06
C LEU A 8 -15.10 -6.28 21.44
N GLU A 9 -16.11 -5.85 22.22
CA GLU A 9 -17.05 -4.81 21.80
C GLU A 9 -16.34 -3.47 21.61
N ALA A 10 -15.51 -3.07 22.58
CA ALA A 10 -14.71 -1.85 22.49
C ALA A 10 -13.75 -1.87 21.29
N LEU A 11 -13.10 -3.02 21.04
CA LEU A 11 -12.22 -3.20 19.89
C LEU A 11 -13.00 -3.09 18.56
N SER A 12 -14.18 -3.69 18.50
CA SER A 12 -15.04 -3.63 17.32
C SER A 12 -15.49 -2.20 17.02
N LEU A 13 -15.88 -1.45 18.05
CA LEU A 13 -16.25 -0.03 17.94
C LEU A 13 -15.09 0.85 17.48
N LEU A 14 -13.85 0.51 17.84
CA LEU A 14 -12.65 1.22 17.40
C LEU A 14 -12.29 0.92 15.93
N ILE A 15 -12.38 -0.36 15.52
CA ILE A 15 -11.90 -0.81 14.20
C ILE A 15 -12.94 -0.57 13.11
N ALA A 16 -14.24 -0.78 13.38
CA ALA A 16 -15.30 -0.63 12.39
C ALA A 16 -15.30 0.73 11.66
N PRO A 17 -15.23 1.89 12.32
CA PRO A 17 -15.19 3.18 11.62
C PRO A 17 -13.92 3.35 10.78
N LEU A 18 -12.79 2.82 11.23
CA LEU A 18 -11.53 2.85 10.47
C LEU A 18 -11.64 2.01 9.19
N VAL A 19 -12.23 0.82 9.27
CA VAL A 19 -12.47 -0.06 8.12
C VAL A 19 -13.38 0.65 7.10
N VAL A 20 -14.47 1.24 7.58
CA VAL A 20 -15.42 1.99 6.74
C VAL A 20 -14.73 3.17 6.06
N TYR A 21 -13.98 3.96 6.82
CA TYR A 21 -13.21 5.06 6.26
C TYR A 21 -12.24 4.59 5.16
N ARG A 22 -11.46 3.54 5.42
CA ARG A 22 -10.45 3.02 4.48
C ARG A 22 -11.03 2.47 3.17
N LEU A 23 -12.22 1.88 3.24
CA LEU A 23 -12.90 1.30 2.09
C LEU A 23 -13.62 2.32 1.22
N TRP A 24 -14.27 3.33 1.81
CA TRP A 24 -15.17 4.21 1.07
C TRP A 24 -14.74 5.68 1.02
N PHE A 25 -14.06 6.18 2.05
CA PHE A 25 -13.79 7.62 2.21
C PHE A 25 -12.32 7.99 2.06
N ALA A 26 -11.41 7.01 2.11
CA ALA A 26 -9.99 7.26 1.91
C ALA A 26 -9.70 7.81 0.50
N PRO A 27 -8.67 8.66 0.33
CA PRO A 27 -8.29 9.20 -0.99
C PRO A 27 -8.07 8.11 -2.06
N LEU A 28 -7.57 6.95 -1.64
CA LEU A 28 -7.30 5.79 -2.50
C LEU A 28 -8.48 4.82 -2.63
N ALA A 29 -9.65 5.11 -2.05
CA ALA A 29 -10.82 4.21 -2.04
C ALA A 29 -11.35 3.89 -3.45
N ARG A 30 -11.13 4.79 -4.42
CA ARG A 30 -11.58 4.62 -5.81
C ARG A 30 -10.71 3.66 -6.62
N LEU A 31 -9.52 3.33 -6.13
CA LEU A 31 -8.58 2.48 -6.86
C LEU A 31 -8.98 1.02 -6.71
N PRO A 32 -8.91 0.23 -7.80
CA PRO A 32 -9.27 -1.17 -7.75
C PRO A 32 -8.23 -1.98 -6.96
N GLY A 33 -8.67 -3.09 -6.36
CA GLY A 33 -7.80 -3.99 -5.60
C GLY A 33 -8.59 -4.84 -4.59
N PRO A 34 -7.91 -5.77 -3.90
CA PRO A 34 -8.55 -6.55 -2.85
C PRO A 34 -8.98 -5.67 -1.68
N SER A 35 -10.21 -5.84 -1.18
CA SER A 35 -10.71 -5.07 -0.03
C SER A 35 -9.84 -5.26 1.22
N ILE A 36 -9.25 -6.44 1.41
CA ILE A 36 -8.33 -6.70 2.53
C ILE A 36 -7.06 -5.84 2.45
N CYS A 37 -6.55 -5.56 1.24
CA CYS A 37 -5.42 -4.67 1.01
C CYS A 37 -5.80 -3.20 1.26
N ALA A 38 -7.04 -2.80 0.95
CA ALA A 38 -7.54 -1.47 1.29
C ALA A 38 -7.68 -1.27 2.81
N ILE A 39 -8.00 -2.33 3.55
CA ILE A 39 -8.16 -2.29 5.02
C ILE A 39 -6.82 -2.36 5.74
N SER A 40 -5.88 -3.21 5.30
CA SER A 40 -4.64 -3.48 6.01
C SER A 40 -3.46 -3.83 5.10
N ARG A 41 -2.24 -3.52 5.55
CA ARG A 41 -0.97 -3.90 4.89
C ARG A 41 -0.57 -5.35 5.13
N LEU A 42 -1.24 -6.05 6.04
CA LEU A 42 -0.90 -7.43 6.43
C LEU A 42 -0.80 -8.42 5.26
N PRO A 43 -1.71 -8.43 4.26
CA PRO A 43 -1.57 -9.33 3.11
C PRO A 43 -0.28 -9.08 2.34
N LEU A 44 0.05 -7.81 2.09
CA LEU A 44 1.26 -7.43 1.39
C LEU A 44 2.51 -7.83 2.18
N MET A 45 2.52 -7.58 3.50
CA MET A 45 3.61 -8.01 4.39
C MET A 45 3.78 -9.53 4.40
N TYR A 46 2.68 -10.28 4.44
CA TYR A 46 2.73 -11.73 4.39
C TYR A 46 3.43 -12.21 3.10
N TYR A 47 3.04 -11.69 1.94
CA TYR A 47 3.71 -12.04 0.68
C TYR A 47 5.15 -11.51 0.62
N GLU A 48 5.46 -10.37 1.26
CA GLU A 48 6.83 -9.84 1.39
C GLU A 48 7.74 -10.82 2.15
N PHE A 49 7.35 -11.21 3.36
CA PHE A 49 8.16 -12.09 4.22
C PHE A 49 8.33 -13.50 3.64
N ASN A 50 7.42 -13.92 2.76
CA ASN A 50 7.53 -15.18 2.03
C ASN A 50 8.28 -15.05 0.68
N GLY A 51 8.82 -13.87 0.35
CA GLY A 51 9.51 -13.63 -0.93
C GLY A 51 8.60 -13.66 -2.17
N ARG A 52 7.28 -13.61 -1.96
CA ARG A 52 6.22 -13.74 -2.98
C ARG A 52 5.52 -12.42 -3.30
N ARG A 53 6.06 -11.27 -2.86
CA ARG A 53 5.49 -9.94 -3.17
C ARG A 53 5.31 -9.71 -4.67
N ARG A 54 6.34 -10.01 -5.47
CA ARG A 54 6.31 -9.80 -6.93
C ARG A 54 5.19 -10.59 -7.64
N PRO A 55 5.11 -11.93 -7.50
CA PRO A 55 4.04 -12.68 -8.15
C PRO A 55 2.66 -12.28 -7.62
N PHE A 56 2.52 -11.99 -6.33
CA PHE A 56 1.26 -11.50 -5.77
C PHE A 56 0.79 -10.19 -6.44
N ILE A 57 1.65 -9.18 -6.52
CA ILE A 57 1.32 -7.91 -7.18
C ILE A 57 1.06 -8.10 -8.67
N HIS A 58 1.80 -8.99 -9.34
CA HIS A 58 1.57 -9.33 -10.73
C HIS A 58 0.16 -9.91 -10.94
N ASP A 59 -0.25 -10.89 -10.13
CA ASP A 59 -1.58 -11.49 -10.20
C ASP A 59 -2.68 -10.46 -9.96
N LEU A 60 -2.44 -9.49 -9.06
CA LEU A 60 -3.34 -8.39 -8.85
C LEU A 60 -3.46 -7.50 -10.09
N HIS A 61 -2.36 -7.17 -10.76
CA HIS A 61 -2.40 -6.41 -12.01
C HIS A 61 -3.13 -7.15 -13.13
N MET A 62 -2.95 -8.48 -13.21
CA MET A 62 -3.68 -9.32 -14.16
C MET A 62 -5.20 -9.29 -13.91
N LYS A 63 -5.63 -9.16 -12.65
CA LYS A 63 -7.05 -9.18 -12.26
C LYS A 63 -7.73 -7.81 -12.26
N TYR A 64 -7.05 -6.78 -11.76
CA TYR A 64 -7.62 -5.46 -11.48
C TYR A 64 -7.16 -4.39 -12.48
N GLY A 65 -6.18 -4.71 -13.33
CA GLY A 65 -5.64 -3.80 -14.33
C GLY A 65 -4.34 -3.12 -13.90
N PRO A 66 -3.89 -2.09 -14.65
CA PRO A 66 -2.53 -1.57 -14.55
C PRO A 66 -2.27 -0.68 -13.33
N ILE A 67 -3.29 -0.32 -12.56
CA ILE A 67 -3.18 0.51 -11.34
C ILE A 67 -3.96 -0.21 -10.25
N VAL A 68 -3.27 -0.63 -9.18
CA VAL A 68 -3.91 -1.43 -8.11
C VAL A 68 -3.51 -0.95 -6.73
N ARG A 69 -4.49 -0.83 -5.83
CA ARG A 69 -4.24 -0.55 -4.41
C ARG A 69 -3.77 -1.83 -3.71
N VAL A 70 -2.54 -1.83 -3.21
CA VAL A 70 -1.88 -2.99 -2.58
C VAL A 70 -1.79 -2.89 -1.06
N ALA A 71 -1.96 -1.68 -0.50
CA ALA A 71 -2.11 -1.41 0.93
C ALA A 71 -3.03 -0.19 1.15
N PRO A 72 -3.39 0.16 2.40
CA PRO A 72 -4.27 1.31 2.67
C PRO A 72 -3.72 2.62 2.11
N ASP A 73 -2.40 2.75 2.07
CA ASP A 73 -1.59 3.91 1.71
C ASP A 73 -0.62 3.63 0.55
N GLU A 74 -0.73 2.48 -0.12
CA GLU A 74 0.19 2.05 -1.16
C GLU A 74 -0.53 1.61 -2.44
N VAL A 75 -0.04 2.09 -3.58
CA VAL A 75 -0.56 1.82 -4.92
C VAL A 75 0.57 1.32 -5.80
N SER A 76 0.29 0.25 -6.57
CA SER A 76 1.20 -0.28 -7.57
C SER A 76 0.75 0.14 -8.97
N PHE A 77 1.73 0.52 -9.80
CA PHE A 77 1.53 0.95 -11.18
C PHE A 77 2.33 0.05 -12.13
N ALA A 78 1.68 -0.40 -13.20
CA ALA A 78 2.25 -1.23 -14.25
C ALA A 78 2.08 -0.58 -15.64
N THR A 79 2.30 0.73 -15.74
CA THR A 79 2.25 1.48 -17.01
C THR A 79 3.60 2.13 -17.32
N ARG A 80 3.86 2.33 -18.61
CA ARG A 80 5.11 2.97 -19.08
C ARG A 80 5.17 4.44 -18.66
N GLU A 81 4.02 5.10 -18.65
CA GLU A 81 3.86 6.49 -18.24
C GLU A 81 4.20 6.67 -16.77
N ALA A 82 3.73 5.78 -15.89
CA ALA A 82 4.04 5.82 -14.47
C ALA A 82 5.52 5.55 -14.19
N VAL A 83 6.15 4.64 -14.93
CA VAL A 83 7.60 4.41 -14.82
C VAL A 83 8.37 5.69 -15.14
N LYS A 84 8.00 6.38 -16.23
CA LYS A 84 8.63 7.65 -16.60
C LYS A 84 8.41 8.71 -15.51
N GLU A 85 7.18 8.86 -15.02
CA GLU A 85 6.81 9.89 -14.05
C GLU A 85 7.44 9.70 -12.66
N ILE A 86 7.52 8.44 -12.20
CA ILE A 86 8.01 8.09 -10.86
C ILE A 86 9.55 8.00 -10.81
N TYR A 87 10.20 7.46 -11.85
CA TYR A 87 11.61 7.09 -11.79
C TYR A 87 12.57 8.03 -12.55
N THR A 88 12.08 8.88 -13.46
CA THR A 88 13.00 9.71 -14.27
C THR A 88 13.36 11.00 -13.52
N SER A 89 14.66 11.28 -13.38
CA SER A 89 15.20 12.55 -12.87
C SER A 89 14.74 13.68 -13.79
N GLY A 90 13.77 14.49 -13.33
CA GLY A 90 13.05 15.50 -14.13
C GLY A 90 11.52 15.29 -14.24
N GLY A 91 10.95 14.26 -13.61
CA GLY A 91 9.50 14.05 -13.48
C GLY A 91 8.81 14.93 -12.42
N SER A 92 7.70 14.44 -11.85
CA SER A 92 6.77 15.00 -10.83
C SER A 92 7.25 15.99 -9.75
N GLY A 93 8.55 16.16 -9.50
CA GLY A 93 9.08 17.00 -8.42
C GLY A 93 8.97 16.39 -7.03
N TYR A 94 8.63 15.10 -6.88
CA TYR A 94 8.65 14.43 -5.58
C TYR A 94 10.07 14.16 -5.11
N GLU A 95 10.38 14.56 -3.86
CA GLU A 95 11.63 14.21 -3.21
C GLU A 95 11.73 12.70 -3.01
N LYS A 96 12.88 12.12 -3.36
CA LYS A 96 13.18 10.75 -2.97
C LYS A 96 13.24 10.70 -1.44
N SER A 97 12.64 9.66 -0.86
CA SER A 97 12.71 9.43 0.59
C SER A 97 14.16 9.46 1.09
N PRO A 98 14.42 9.98 2.31
CA PRO A 98 15.74 9.93 2.95
C PRO A 98 16.38 8.54 2.99
N PHE A 99 15.58 7.48 2.85
CA PHE A 99 16.08 6.11 2.65
C PHE A 99 17.12 6.01 1.52
N TYR A 100 17.02 6.82 0.46
CA TYR A 100 17.98 6.80 -0.63
C TYR A 100 19.35 7.42 -0.29
N LEU A 101 19.43 8.23 0.79
CA LEU A 101 20.71 8.76 1.29
C LEU A 101 21.64 7.63 1.77
N LEU A 102 21.09 6.47 2.15
CA LEU A 102 21.88 5.28 2.51
C LEU A 102 22.66 4.70 1.33
N PHE A 103 22.27 5.03 0.10
CA PHE A 103 22.90 4.58 -1.13
C PHE A 103 23.54 5.74 -1.92
N GLU A 104 23.52 6.96 -1.37
CA GLU A 104 24.35 8.05 -1.88
C GLU A 104 25.80 7.77 -1.50
N ASN A 105 26.66 7.66 -2.51
CA ASN A 105 28.09 7.64 -2.28
C ASN A 105 28.52 9.06 -1.86
N PHE A 106 28.89 9.24 -0.60
CA PHE A 106 29.55 10.45 -0.11
C PHE A 106 30.99 10.52 -0.65
N ASP A 107 31.15 10.71 -1.96
CA ASP A 107 32.46 11.00 -2.52
C ASP A 107 32.36 11.76 -3.84
N THR A 108 32.26 13.09 -3.76
CA THR A 108 32.94 13.98 -4.71
C THR A 108 33.07 15.39 -4.09
N GLY A 109 34.24 15.69 -3.52
CA GLY A 109 34.63 17.02 -3.04
C GLY A 109 35.75 16.99 -2.02
#